data_AF-A0A1T4Z1F5-F1
#
_entry.id   AF-A0A1T4Z1F5-F1
#
_cell.length_a   1.000
_cell.length_b   1.000
_cell.length_c   1.000
_cell.angle_alpha   90.00
_cell.angle_beta   90.00
_cell.angle_gamma   90.00
#
_symmetry.space_group_name_H-M   'P 1'
#
loop_
_entity.id
_entity.type
_entity.pdbx_description
1 polymer ?
#
loop_
_entity_poly.entity_id
_entity_poly.type
_entity_poly.pdbx_seq_one_letter_code
_entity_poly.pdbx_strand_id
1 'polypeptide(L)'
;MKVIVLSLSIALLSVSWATAEDASIPPELEKLRESYQAEIARLNEPVTKRYAESLARLQETYTRAGQLDKALAVKGELDELVQQQVRSKTRLSEKDLDESRWLWGSGGTLTLHRQNKAAHTAWSSTGVWRRIGDLKVLVTKPDGTKFTLVFTDSGLTSGLATSETGGKTTLTRVVK
;
A
#
# COMPACT_ATOMS: atom_id res chain seq x y z
N MET A 1 -20.39 -20.78 62.97
CA MET A 1 -19.52 -19.64 62.61
C MET A 1 -18.07 -20.08 62.65
N LYS A 2 -17.41 -20.11 61.49
CA LYS A 2 -15.94 -20.06 61.29
C LYS A 2 -15.73 -20.02 59.77
N VAL A 3 -15.57 -18.81 59.22
CA VAL A 3 -15.29 -18.58 57.80
C VAL A 3 -13.78 -18.66 57.63
N ILE A 4 -13.31 -19.68 56.90
CA ILE A 4 -11.90 -19.85 56.53
C ILE A 4 -11.71 -19.17 55.17
N VAL A 5 -11.08 -17.99 55.17
CA VAL A 5 -10.66 -17.27 53.96
C VAL A 5 -9.34 -17.87 53.50
N LEU A 6 -9.36 -18.69 52.45
CA LEU A 6 -8.16 -19.25 51.83
C LEU A 6 -7.73 -18.35 50.66
N SER A 7 -6.72 -17.53 50.93
CA SER A 7 -5.98 -16.72 49.96
C SER A 7 -5.20 -17.62 49.00
N LEU A 8 -5.60 -17.69 47.73
CA LEU A 8 -4.87 -18.40 46.68
C LEU A 8 -4.19 -17.40 45.74
N SER A 9 -2.90 -17.20 45.97
CA SER A 9 -1.98 -16.35 45.20
C SER A 9 -1.79 -16.91 43.79
N ILE A 10 -2.31 -16.21 42.77
CA ILE A 10 -2.07 -16.53 41.35
C ILE A 10 -0.73 -15.92 40.95
N ALA A 11 0.27 -16.78 40.74
CA ALA A 11 1.57 -16.41 40.24
C ALA A 11 1.48 -15.87 38.80
N LEU A 12 1.95 -14.63 38.61
CA LEU A 12 2.14 -13.99 37.31
C LEU A 12 3.26 -14.70 36.54
N LEU A 13 2.90 -15.56 35.58
CA LEU A 13 3.80 -16.05 34.54
C LEU A 13 4.12 -14.91 33.57
N SER A 14 5.31 -14.33 33.71
CA SER A 14 5.88 -13.39 32.76
C SER A 14 6.25 -14.15 31.48
N VAL A 15 5.37 -14.11 30.48
CA VAL A 15 5.69 -14.56 29.13
C VAL A 15 6.67 -13.54 28.53
N SER A 16 7.96 -13.84 28.59
CA SER A 16 8.98 -13.13 27.80
C SER A 16 8.69 -13.39 26.32
N TRP A 17 8.02 -12.44 25.67
CA TRP A 17 7.94 -12.42 24.22
C TRP A 17 9.34 -12.19 23.66
N ALA A 18 9.88 -13.23 23.05
CA ALA A 18 11.08 -13.16 22.25
C ALA A 18 10.97 -12.02 21.25
N THR A 19 11.96 -11.14 21.26
CA THR A 19 12.16 -10.09 20.27
C THR A 19 12.22 -10.72 18.89
N ALA A 20 11.27 -10.35 18.03
CA ALA A 20 11.30 -10.69 16.62
C ALA A 20 12.58 -10.12 16.01
N GLU A 21 13.53 -11.00 15.71
CA GLU A 21 14.73 -10.69 14.96
C GLU A 21 14.30 -10.27 13.55
N ASP A 22 14.75 -9.09 13.14
CA ASP A 22 14.34 -8.39 11.92
C ASP A 22 14.80 -9.20 10.69
N ALA A 23 13.98 -10.15 10.26
CA ALA A 23 14.24 -11.02 9.13
C ALA A 23 14.17 -10.22 7.83
N SER A 24 15.27 -9.53 7.51
CA SER A 24 15.43 -8.81 6.25
C SER A 24 15.26 -9.80 5.09
N ILE A 25 14.30 -9.51 4.21
CA ILE A 25 13.98 -10.34 3.06
C ILE A 25 15.21 -10.39 2.14
N PRO A 26 15.66 -11.57 1.69
CA PRO A 26 16.79 -11.67 0.76
C PRO A 26 16.52 -10.88 -0.54
N PRO A 27 17.45 -10.05 -1.01
CA PRO A 27 17.25 -9.21 -2.20
C PRO A 27 16.99 -10.02 -3.48
N GLU A 28 17.43 -11.27 -3.55
CA GLU A 28 17.14 -12.19 -4.65
C GLU A 28 15.65 -12.58 -4.70
N LEU A 29 15.03 -12.74 -3.53
CA LEU A 29 13.61 -13.09 -3.43
C LEU A 29 12.71 -11.94 -3.88
N GLU A 30 13.13 -10.70 -3.60
CA GLU A 30 12.49 -9.47 -4.09
C GLU A 30 12.46 -9.46 -5.62
N LYS A 31 13.63 -9.59 -6.26
CA LYS A 31 13.76 -9.62 -7.72
C LYS A 31 12.96 -10.75 -8.36
N LEU A 32 12.89 -11.92 -7.71
CA LEU A 32 12.09 -13.04 -8.19
C LEU A 32 10.59 -12.76 -8.12
N ARG A 33 10.12 -12.11 -7.06
CA ARG A 33 8.71 -11.68 -6.95
C ARG A 33 8.38 -10.64 -8.02
N GLU A 34 9.27 -9.70 -8.26
CA GLU A 34 9.11 -8.68 -9.30
C GLU A 34 9.02 -9.30 -10.70
N SER A 35 9.96 -10.19 -11.05
CA SER A 35 9.96 -10.83 -12.37
C SER A 35 8.71 -11.69 -12.56
N TYR A 36 8.30 -12.43 -11.54
CA TYR A 36 7.05 -13.20 -11.55
C TYR A 36 5.82 -12.31 -11.77
N GLN A 37 5.69 -11.20 -11.03
CA GLN A 37 4.57 -10.28 -11.19
C GLN A 37 4.54 -9.62 -12.57
N ALA A 38 5.70 -9.19 -13.08
CA ALA A 38 5.81 -8.59 -14.40
C ALA A 38 5.42 -9.58 -15.51
N GLU A 39 5.81 -10.85 -15.37
CA GLU A 39 5.47 -11.90 -16.32
C GLU A 39 3.96 -12.20 -16.30
N ILE A 40 3.36 -12.32 -15.12
CA ILE A 40 1.90 -12.50 -14.97
C ILE A 40 1.15 -11.33 -15.59
N ALA A 41 1.58 -10.09 -15.35
CA ALA A 41 0.96 -8.90 -15.93
C ALA A 41 1.05 -8.92 -17.47
N ARG A 42 2.24 -9.23 -18.02
CA ARG A 42 2.46 -9.33 -19.47
C ARG A 42 1.59 -10.39 -20.14
N LEU A 43 1.41 -11.54 -19.48
CA LEU A 43 0.59 -12.63 -20.01
C LEU A 43 -0.91 -12.34 -19.89
N ASN A 44 -1.33 -11.69 -18.81
CA ASN A 44 -2.75 -11.40 -18.57
C ASN A 44 -3.26 -10.20 -19.36
N GLU A 45 -2.44 -9.19 -19.63
CA GLU A 45 -2.84 -8.00 -20.39
C GLU A 45 -3.55 -8.31 -21.73
N PRO A 46 -3.00 -9.13 -22.64
CA PRO A 46 -3.68 -9.45 -23.90
C PRO A 46 -4.97 -10.26 -23.69
N VAL A 47 -5.03 -11.12 -22.67
CA VAL A 47 -6.22 -11.91 -22.34
C VAL A 47 -7.34 -11.01 -21.85
N THR A 48 -7.04 -10.12 -20.90
CA THR A 48 -7.98 -9.14 -20.35
C THR A 48 -8.49 -8.20 -21.44
N LYS A 49 -7.62 -7.76 -22.35
CA LYS A 49 -8.01 -6.93 -23.49
C LYS A 49 -9.01 -7.64 -24.41
N ARG A 50 -8.75 -8.89 -24.80
CA ARG A 50 -9.67 -9.69 -25.63
C ARG A 50 -11.00 -9.93 -24.94
N TYR A 51 -10.98 -10.14 -23.63
CA TYR A 51 -12.20 -10.30 -22.85
C TYR A 51 -13.03 -9.02 -22.86
N ALA A 52 -12.42 -7.85 -22.60
CA ALA A 52 -13.09 -6.56 -22.67
C ALA A 52 -13.69 -6.28 -24.07
N GLU A 53 -12.93 -6.57 -25.13
CA GLU A 53 -13.42 -6.44 -26.52
C GLU A 53 -14.62 -7.36 -26.80
N SER A 54 -14.60 -8.57 -26.25
CA SER A 54 -15.70 -9.54 -26.39
C SER A 54 -16.95 -9.09 -25.64
N LEU A 55 -16.79 -8.56 -24.41
CA LEU A 55 -17.89 -7.98 -23.64
C LEU A 55 -18.50 -6.77 -24.37
N ALA A 56 -17.68 -5.89 -24.95
CA ALA A 56 -18.18 -4.74 -25.71
C ALA A 56 -19.02 -5.15 -26.92
N ARG A 57 -18.57 -6.16 -27.68
CA ARG A 57 -19.35 -6.73 -28.80
C ARG A 57 -20.66 -7.38 -28.34
N LEU A 58 -20.63 -8.06 -27.19
CA LEU A 58 -21.81 -8.70 -26.62
C LEU A 58 -22.84 -7.66 -26.16
N GLN A 59 -22.39 -6.59 -25.50
CA GLN A 59 -23.22 -5.45 -25.13
C GLN A 59 -23.90 -4.82 -26.36
N GLU A 60 -23.13 -4.58 -27.42
CA GLU A 60 -23.65 -4.03 -28.67
C GLU A 60 -24.71 -4.94 -29.30
N THR A 61 -24.46 -6.24 -29.31
CA THR A 61 -25.41 -7.25 -29.82
C THR A 61 -26.74 -7.19 -29.06
N TYR A 62 -26.70 -7.17 -27.72
CA TYR A 62 -27.91 -7.05 -26.91
C TYR A 62 -28.63 -5.72 -27.08
N THR A 63 -27.87 -4.63 -27.27
CA THR A 63 -28.44 -3.29 -27.52
C THR A 63 -29.20 -3.27 -28.84
N ARG A 64 -28.61 -3.79 -29.92
CA ARG A 64 -29.25 -3.89 -31.25
C ARG A 64 -30.49 -4.79 -31.23
N ALA A 65 -30.49 -5.81 -30.38
CA ALA A 65 -31.63 -6.72 -30.20
C ALA A 65 -32.74 -6.17 -29.28
N GLY A 66 -32.60 -4.95 -28.74
CA GLY A 66 -33.56 -4.37 -27.78
C GLY A 66 -33.56 -5.06 -26.40
N GLN A 67 -32.56 -5.89 -26.10
CA GLN A 67 -32.44 -6.64 -24.85
C GLN A 67 -31.69 -5.80 -23.80
N LEU A 68 -32.31 -4.72 -23.35
CA LEU A 68 -31.66 -3.71 -22.50
C LEU A 68 -31.14 -4.27 -21.16
N ASP A 69 -31.90 -5.14 -20.49
CA ASP A 69 -31.47 -5.73 -19.21
C ASP A 69 -30.16 -6.51 -19.33
N LYS A 70 -30.00 -7.26 -20.43
CA LYS A 70 -28.77 -8.01 -20.70
C LYS A 70 -27.61 -7.09 -21.06
N ALA A 71 -27.87 -6.04 -21.85
CA ALA A 71 -26.85 -5.05 -22.18
C ALA A 71 -26.33 -4.33 -20.92
N LEU A 72 -27.22 -4.02 -19.97
CA LEU A 72 -26.85 -3.42 -18.69
C LEU A 72 -26.03 -4.39 -17.82
N ALA A 73 -26.38 -5.67 -17.78
CA ALA A 73 -25.59 -6.67 -17.06
C ALA A 73 -24.15 -6.78 -17.61
N VAL A 74 -23.99 -6.82 -18.93
CA VAL A 74 -22.67 -6.85 -19.59
C VAL A 74 -21.89 -5.54 -19.34
N LYS A 75 -22.58 -4.40 -19.33
CA LYS A 75 -21.97 -3.12 -18.96
C LYS A 75 -21.43 -3.13 -17.54
N GLY A 76 -22.16 -3.73 -16.59
CA GLY A 76 -21.70 -3.90 -15.21
C GLY A 76 -20.36 -4.63 -15.14
N GLU A 77 -20.25 -5.77 -15.84
CA GLU A 77 -19.00 -6.55 -15.92
C GLU A 77 -17.84 -5.73 -16.51
N LEU A 78 -18.09 -4.97 -17.60
CA LEU A 78 -17.10 -4.08 -18.19
C LEU A 78 -16.61 -3.01 -17.20
N ASP A 79 -17.54 -2.37 -16.50
CA ASP A 79 -17.23 -1.33 -15.52
C ASP A 79 -16.42 -1.92 -14.34
N GLU A 80 -16.75 -3.13 -13.89
CA GLU A 80 -15.98 -3.86 -12.87
C GLU A 80 -14.58 -4.22 -13.35
N LEU A 81 -14.43 -4.71 -14.58
CA LEU A 81 -13.14 -5.04 -15.15
C LEU A 81 -12.22 -3.80 -15.23
N VAL A 82 -12.77 -2.67 -15.66
CA VAL A 82 -12.07 -1.38 -15.67
C VAL A 82 -11.67 -0.96 -14.27
N GLN A 83 -12.57 -1.07 -13.29
CA GLN A 83 -12.26 -0.76 -11.89
C GLN A 83 -11.15 -1.65 -11.33
N GLN A 84 -11.15 -2.95 -11.64
CA GLN A 84 -10.08 -3.86 -11.24
C GLN A 84 -8.73 -3.49 -11.86
N GLN A 85 -8.71 -3.13 -13.15
CA GLN A 85 -7.51 -2.66 -13.82
C GLN A 85 -6.99 -1.35 -13.22
N VAL A 86 -7.88 -0.39 -12.94
CA VAL A 86 -7.53 0.87 -12.27
C VAL A 86 -6.97 0.57 -10.88
N ARG A 87 -7.64 -0.22 -10.04
CA ARG A 87 -7.11 -0.59 -8.71
C ARG A 87 -5.75 -1.26 -8.78
N SER A 88 -5.55 -2.15 -9.76
CA SER A 88 -4.28 -2.85 -9.97
C SER A 88 -3.17 -1.88 -10.39
N LYS A 89 -3.48 -0.88 -11.22
CA LYS A 89 -2.53 0.15 -11.69
C LYS A 89 -2.29 1.28 -10.68
N THR A 90 -3.30 1.61 -9.88
CA THR A 90 -3.27 2.65 -8.85
C THR A 90 -2.61 2.17 -7.56
N ARG A 91 -2.37 0.86 -7.42
CA ARG A 91 -1.48 0.35 -6.38
C ARG A 91 -0.08 0.91 -6.59
N LEU A 92 0.39 1.72 -5.64
CA LEU A 92 1.80 2.10 -5.55
C LEU A 92 2.68 0.87 -5.67
N SER A 93 3.57 0.83 -6.66
CA SER A 93 4.63 -0.15 -6.64
C SER A 93 5.71 0.33 -5.67
N GLU A 94 6.40 -0.61 -5.02
CA GLU A 94 7.54 -0.30 -4.16
C GLU A 94 8.62 0.49 -4.93
N LYS A 95 8.75 0.20 -6.23
CA LYS A 95 9.57 0.94 -7.18
C LYS A 95 9.19 2.42 -7.34
N ASP A 96 7.91 2.77 -7.24
CA ASP A 96 7.48 4.17 -7.36
C ASP A 96 7.88 4.99 -6.14
N LEU A 97 8.00 4.33 -4.99
CA LEU A 97 8.44 4.90 -3.72
C LEU A 97 9.96 4.83 -3.55
N ASP A 98 10.64 3.96 -4.29
CA ASP A 98 12.08 3.80 -4.22
C ASP A 98 12.83 5.05 -4.68
N GLU A 99 13.79 5.46 -3.86
CA GLU A 99 14.52 6.72 -3.95
C GLU A 99 13.63 7.97 -4.11
N SER A 100 12.35 7.87 -3.75
CA SER A 100 11.42 8.97 -3.90
C SER A 100 11.72 10.04 -2.86
N ARG A 101 11.82 11.29 -3.34
CA ARG A 101 12.15 12.46 -2.53
C ARG A 101 10.95 13.37 -2.40
N TRP A 102 10.71 13.86 -1.20
CA TRP A 102 9.52 14.62 -0.84
C TRP A 102 9.89 15.81 0.01
N LEU A 103 9.48 17.01 -0.42
CA LEU A 103 9.49 18.18 0.42
C LEU A 103 8.44 17.99 1.51
N TRP A 104 8.90 18.11 2.75
CA TRP A 104 8.05 18.01 3.91
C TRP A 104 7.56 19.42 4.27
N GLY A 105 6.26 19.63 4.33
CA GLY A 105 5.67 20.98 4.43
C GLY A 105 6.09 21.77 5.68
N SER A 106 6.48 21.10 6.76
CA SER A 106 7.06 21.71 7.96
C SER A 106 8.59 21.91 7.89
N GLY A 107 9.19 21.67 6.74
CA GLY A 107 10.62 21.78 6.48
C GLY A 107 11.33 20.44 6.34
N GLY A 108 12.35 20.44 5.47
CA GLY A 108 13.21 19.29 5.20
C GLY A 108 12.77 18.45 3.99
N THR A 109 13.55 17.42 3.72
CA THR A 109 13.28 16.46 2.64
C THR A 109 13.25 15.06 3.19
N LEU A 110 12.14 14.36 2.99
CA LEU A 110 12.03 12.92 3.19
C LEU A 110 12.50 12.20 1.93
N THR A 111 13.34 11.19 2.12
CA THR A 111 13.71 10.23 1.08
C THR A 111 13.28 8.85 1.53
N LEU A 112 12.47 8.18 0.72
CA LEU A 112 12.16 6.77 0.90
C LEU A 112 13.15 5.97 0.04
N HIS A 113 13.85 5.02 0.64
CA HIS A 113 14.84 4.16 -0.01
C HIS A 113 14.33 2.72 -0.09
N ARG A 114 14.96 1.89 -0.93
CA ARG A 114 14.84 0.42 -0.88
C ARG A 114 14.99 -0.14 0.53
N GLN A 115 14.51 -1.37 0.70
CA GLN A 115 14.62 -2.13 1.94
C GLN A 115 13.94 -1.43 3.12
N ASN A 116 12.80 -0.78 2.87
CA ASN A 116 12.00 -0.14 3.92
C ASN A 116 12.76 0.92 4.73
N LYS A 117 13.78 1.58 4.17
CA LYS A 117 14.58 2.61 4.84
C LYS A 117 14.10 4.02 4.50
N ALA A 118 13.96 4.88 5.49
CA ALA A 118 13.55 6.27 5.31
C ALA A 118 14.61 7.21 5.88
N ALA A 119 14.96 8.26 5.14
CA ALA A 119 15.85 9.31 5.61
C ALA A 119 15.10 10.64 5.57
N HIS A 120 15.39 11.53 6.52
CA HIS A 120 14.91 12.89 6.48
C HIS A 120 16.05 13.82 6.87
N THR A 121 16.12 15.00 6.25
CA THR A 121 17.22 15.96 6.49
C THR A 121 17.34 16.43 7.95
N ALA A 122 16.26 16.30 8.72
CA ALA A 122 16.22 16.65 10.15
C ALA A 122 16.39 15.44 11.09
N TRP A 123 16.59 14.22 10.60
CA TRP A 123 16.78 13.04 11.45
C TRP A 123 18.27 12.77 11.63
N SER A 124 18.66 12.36 12.84
CA SER A 124 20.05 11.97 13.15
C SER A 124 20.40 10.57 12.64
N SER A 125 19.42 9.77 12.25
CA SER A 125 19.59 8.40 11.75
C SER A 125 18.44 7.99 10.82
N THR A 126 18.62 6.85 10.15
CA THR A 126 17.65 6.28 9.21
C THR A 126 16.46 5.69 9.96
N GLY A 127 15.25 6.11 9.61
CA GLY A 127 14.01 5.48 10.03
C GLY A 127 13.61 4.34 9.11
N VAL A 128 12.42 3.79 9.31
CA VAL A 128 11.85 2.75 8.45
C VAL A 128 10.53 3.18 7.85
N TRP A 129 10.18 2.66 6.68
CA TRP A 129 8.86 2.84 6.11
C TRP A 129 8.27 1.51 5.70
N ARG A 130 6.95 1.42 5.66
CA ARG A 130 6.25 0.26 5.09
C ARG A 130 4.94 0.69 4.49
N ARG A 131 4.51 -0.03 3.47
CA ARG A 131 3.19 0.18 2.87
C ARG A 131 2.10 -0.31 3.83
N ILE A 132 1.02 0.47 3.97
CA ILE A 132 -0.16 0.11 4.78
C ILE A 132 -1.48 0.25 3.99
N GLY A 133 -1.42 0.61 2.71
CA GLY A 133 -2.59 0.70 1.84
C GLY A 133 -2.20 1.10 0.42
N ASP A 134 -3.20 1.26 -0.45
CA ASP A 134 -2.94 1.51 -1.88
C ASP A 134 -2.12 2.77 -2.10
N LEU A 135 -2.51 3.88 -1.46
CA LEU A 135 -1.83 5.18 -1.47
C LEU A 135 -1.35 5.59 -0.08
N LYS A 136 -1.05 4.61 0.79
CA LYS A 136 -0.69 4.87 2.20
C LYS A 136 0.60 4.20 2.61
N VAL A 137 1.47 4.98 3.22
CA VAL A 137 2.77 4.52 3.75
C VAL A 137 2.87 4.93 5.21
N LEU A 138 3.29 4.01 6.06
CA LEU A 138 3.68 4.31 7.43
C LEU A 138 5.18 4.54 7.47
N VAL A 139 5.61 5.68 7.99
CA VAL A 139 7.00 6.00 8.24
C VAL A 139 7.22 6.06 9.74
N THR A 140 8.21 5.33 10.23
CA THR A 140 8.63 5.31 11.64
C THR A 140 10.00 5.94 11.75
N LYS A 141 10.09 7.03 12.51
CA LYS A 141 11.35 7.69 12.83
C LYS A 141 12.25 6.78 13.69
N PRO A 142 13.55 7.09 13.78
CA PRO A 142 14.45 6.42 14.72
C PRO A 142 14.02 6.52 16.19
N ASP A 143 13.37 7.62 16.56
CA ASP A 143 12.83 7.83 17.91
C ASP A 143 11.51 7.06 18.19
N GLY A 144 11.03 6.28 17.21
CA GLY A 144 9.79 5.52 17.28
C GLY A 144 8.53 6.29 16.86
N THR A 145 8.61 7.60 16.63
CA THR A 145 7.46 8.41 16.21
C THR A 145 6.97 7.98 14.82
N LYS A 146 5.65 7.82 14.67
CA LYS A 146 5.04 7.36 13.43
C LYS A 146 4.35 8.49 12.67
N PHE A 147 4.46 8.43 11.34
CA PHE A 147 3.76 9.27 10.39
C PHE A 147 3.05 8.41 9.36
N THR A 148 1.77 8.66 9.14
CA THR A 148 1.03 8.11 8.02
C THR A 148 1.08 9.09 6.87
N LEU A 149 1.72 8.69 5.77
CA LEU A 149 1.71 9.39 4.51
C LEU A 149 0.51 8.89 3.69
N VAL A 150 -0.28 9.82 3.18
CA VAL A 150 -1.40 9.56 2.27
C VAL A 150 -1.16 10.35 1.00
N PHE A 151 -0.97 9.65 -0.11
CA PHE A 151 -0.74 10.28 -1.41
C PHE A 151 -2.06 10.59 -2.09
N THR A 152 -2.10 11.70 -2.83
CA THR A 152 -3.33 12.19 -3.50
C THR A 152 -3.65 11.42 -4.77
N ASP A 153 -2.63 10.86 -5.41
CA ASP A 153 -2.73 10.19 -6.70
C ASP A 153 -1.66 9.09 -6.82
N SER A 154 -1.87 8.20 -7.78
CA SER A 154 -0.90 7.14 -8.11
C SER A 154 0.36 7.66 -8.81
N GLY A 155 0.33 8.89 -9.33
CA GLY A 155 1.52 9.57 -9.86
C GLY A 155 2.49 10.00 -8.76
N LEU A 156 2.09 9.84 -7.49
CA LEU A 156 2.86 10.22 -6.33
C LEU A 156 3.29 11.69 -6.41
N THR A 157 2.44 12.60 -6.90
CA THR A 157 2.89 14.00 -7.06
C THR A 157 2.82 14.78 -5.75
N SER A 158 1.82 14.50 -4.94
CA SER A 158 1.61 15.17 -3.65
C SER A 158 0.97 14.24 -2.62
N GLY A 159 0.93 14.69 -1.37
CA GLY A 159 0.33 13.94 -0.28
C GLY A 159 0.24 14.73 1.02
N LEU A 160 -0.20 14.03 2.06
CA LEU A 160 -0.26 14.52 3.43
C LEU A 160 0.50 13.56 4.33
N ALA A 161 1.33 14.09 5.22
CA ALA A 161 1.89 13.36 6.33
C ALA A 161 1.11 13.70 7.60
N THR A 162 0.60 12.69 8.30
CA THR A 162 -0.11 12.84 9.58
C THR A 162 0.68 12.13 10.67
N SER A 163 1.10 12.84 11.73
CA SER A 163 1.72 12.24 12.91
C SER A 163 0.71 11.43 13.72
N GLU A 164 1.20 10.49 14.52
CA GLU A 164 0.38 9.75 15.49
C GLU A 164 -0.36 10.68 16.49
N THR A 165 0.22 11.85 16.77
CA THR A 165 -0.38 12.91 17.61
C THR A 165 -1.38 13.80 16.88
N GLY A 166 -1.66 13.55 15.59
CA GLY A 166 -2.66 14.28 14.79
C GLY A 166 -2.13 15.53 14.08
N GLY A 167 -0.85 15.87 14.22
CA GLY A 167 -0.21 16.94 13.45
C GLY A 167 -0.18 16.59 11.96
N LYS A 168 -0.50 17.55 11.11
CA LYS A 168 -0.55 17.34 9.65
C LYS A 168 0.42 18.26 8.93
N THR A 169 1.01 17.75 7.86
CA THR A 169 1.77 18.56 6.92
C THR A 169 1.62 18.06 5.50
N THR A 170 1.98 18.88 4.53
CA THR A 170 1.95 18.53 3.11
C THR A 170 3.22 17.79 2.70
N LEU A 171 3.10 16.98 1.66
CA LEU A 171 4.19 16.33 0.96
C LEU A 171 4.14 16.74 -0.51
N THR A 172 5.26 17.20 -1.05
CA THR A 172 5.37 17.52 -2.47
C THR A 172 6.55 16.75 -3.05
N ARG A 173 6.32 15.97 -4.11
CA ARG A 173 7.40 15.18 -4.71
C ARG A 173 8.43 16.09 -5.37
N VAL A 174 9.70 15.81 -5.10
CA VAL A 174 10.82 16.44 -5.80
C VAL A 174 11.08 15.61 -7.05
N VAL A 175 10.68 16.15 -8.20
CA VAL A 175 11.04 15.59 -9.50
C VAL A 175 12.49 16.01 -9.77
N LYS A 176 13.38 15.04 -10.04
CA LYS A 176 14.74 15.32 -10.51
C LYS A 176 14.72 15.75 -11.97
#